data_AF-A0A944SM00-F1
#
_entry.id   AF-A0A944SM00-F1
#
_cell.length_a   1.000
_cell.length_b   1.000
_cell.length_c   1.000
_cell.angle_alpha   90.00
_cell.angle_beta   90.00
_cell.angle_gamma   90.00
#
_symmetry.space_group_name_H-M   'P 1'
#
loop_
_entity.id
_entity.type
_entity.pdbx_description
1 polymer ?
#
loop_
_entity_poly.entity_id
_entity_poly.type
_entity_poly.pdbx_seq_one_letter_code
_entity_poly.pdbx_strand_id
1 'polypeptide(L)'
;MIGIFPELQIKAIKEKKAGALILWALMRDFDQPAGSGKVNSQEFKEYLISLGISSSTMYRWIGQALKISLISENKINEYHYVKLAKCALIIGVSKVSFSVDVPLDKLIKKGWRSIVWGAYLSQFKRQISREALFELTGIQRQTQRQLEIGLPKELKIKYIKNYLDEDVTEDHSEAYQKHHGGKAIVINERLVRRLPDTKKTQFKRSRKGRIRKAQSEINLVLKYQQGADRMIEKLFYGSLKGALQRSRKHDRDDIKPDIFYL
;
A
#
# COMPACT_ATOMS: atom_id res chain seq x y z
N MET A 1 16.28 13.44 -1.43
CA MET A 1 14.90 12.96 -1.18
C MET A 1 14.57 11.93 -2.23
N ILE A 2 13.98 10.80 -1.83
CA ILE A 2 13.59 9.71 -2.74
C ILE A 2 12.07 9.59 -2.78
N GLY A 3 11.52 9.45 -4.00
CA GLY A 3 10.08 9.25 -4.19
C GLY A 3 9.70 7.77 -4.08
N ILE A 4 8.97 7.40 -3.03
CA ILE A 4 8.48 6.03 -2.82
C ILE A 4 6.99 5.91 -3.11
N PHE A 5 6.50 4.69 -3.33
CA PHE A 5 5.07 4.35 -3.38
C PHE A 5 4.71 3.57 -2.11
N PRO A 6 4.18 4.25 -1.07
CA PRO A 6 4.00 3.65 0.24
C PRO A 6 3.14 2.37 0.26
N GLU A 7 2.11 2.29 -0.57
CA GLU A 7 1.24 1.13 -0.71
C GLU A 7 1.99 -0.11 -1.21
N LEU A 8 2.93 0.05 -2.15
CA LEU A 8 3.79 -1.04 -2.61
C LEU A 8 4.68 -1.50 -1.45
N GLN A 9 5.25 -0.55 -0.69
CA GLN A 9 6.14 -0.86 0.42
C GLN A 9 5.44 -1.58 1.57
N ILE A 10 4.23 -1.15 1.93
CA ILE A 10 3.42 -1.83 2.95
C ILE A 10 3.08 -3.25 2.51
N LYS A 11 2.66 -3.43 1.27
CA LYS A 11 2.39 -4.77 0.73
C LYS A 11 3.65 -5.63 0.73
N ALA A 12 4.79 -5.08 0.30
CA ALA A 12 6.07 -5.79 0.31
C ALA A 12 6.56 -6.14 1.74
N ILE A 13 6.27 -5.32 2.75
CA ILE A 13 6.54 -5.67 4.17
C ILE A 13 5.76 -6.92 4.56
N LYS A 14 4.46 -6.97 4.23
CA LYS A 14 3.59 -8.12 4.52
C LYS A 14 4.11 -9.40 3.85
N GLU A 15 4.52 -9.30 2.59
CA GLU A 15 5.04 -10.43 1.81
C GLU A 15 6.52 -10.76 2.09
N LYS A 16 7.15 -10.13 3.10
CA LYS A 16 8.59 -10.29 3.44
C LYS A 16 9.55 -9.98 2.27
N LYS A 17 9.14 -9.11 1.34
CA LYS A 17 9.86 -8.69 0.12
C LYS A 17 10.31 -7.22 0.16
N ALA A 18 10.27 -6.59 1.34
CA ALA A 18 10.60 -5.18 1.52
C ALA A 18 11.98 -4.77 0.96
N GLY A 19 13.01 -5.58 1.16
CA GLY A 19 14.37 -5.27 0.70
C GLY A 19 14.45 -5.10 -0.81
N ALA A 20 13.82 -6.01 -1.55
CA ALA A 20 13.74 -5.95 -3.01
C ALA A 20 13.06 -4.66 -3.50
N LEU A 21 12.00 -4.21 -2.82
CA LEU A 21 11.28 -3.02 -3.24
C LEU A 21 11.99 -1.72 -2.83
N ILE A 22 12.72 -1.71 -1.72
CA ILE A 22 13.63 -0.61 -1.37
C ILE A 22 14.73 -0.50 -2.45
N LEU A 23 15.36 -1.61 -2.83
CA LEU A 23 16.35 -1.65 -3.90
C LEU A 23 15.79 -1.10 -5.21
N TRP A 24 14.59 -1.52 -5.61
CA TRP A 24 13.91 -1.01 -6.80
C TRP A 24 13.69 0.51 -6.74
N ALA A 25 13.34 1.05 -5.57
CA ALA A 25 13.22 2.50 -5.39
C ALA A 25 14.59 3.19 -5.53
N LEU A 26 15.65 2.62 -4.95
CA LEU A 26 17.02 3.14 -5.03
C LEU A 26 17.55 3.15 -6.47
N MET A 27 17.29 2.10 -7.25
CA MET A 27 17.64 2.05 -8.68
C MET A 27 16.95 3.17 -9.47
N ARG A 28 15.67 3.41 -9.20
CA ARG A 28 14.90 4.50 -9.81
C ARG A 28 15.36 5.88 -9.38
N ASP A 29 16.04 5.99 -8.24
CA ASP A 29 16.64 7.22 -7.79
C ASP A 29 17.99 7.46 -8.47
N PHE A 30 18.80 6.41 -8.58
CA PHE A 30 20.10 6.41 -9.25
C PHE A 30 20.00 6.69 -10.76
N ASP A 31 19.03 6.10 -11.45
CA ASP A 31 18.80 6.27 -12.90
C ASP A 31 18.18 7.65 -13.26
N GLN A 32 18.19 8.64 -12.37
CA GLN A 32 17.71 9.99 -12.67
C GLN A 32 18.83 10.86 -13.25
N PRO A 33 18.51 11.81 -14.15
CA PRO A 33 17.17 12.20 -14.62
C PRO A 33 16.61 11.36 -15.79
N ALA A 34 17.43 10.51 -16.43
CA ALA A 34 17.09 9.84 -17.69
C ALA A 34 15.94 8.82 -17.56
N GLY A 35 15.91 8.03 -16.49
CA GLY A 35 14.87 7.03 -16.22
C GLY A 35 14.81 5.93 -17.28
N SER A 36 15.96 5.43 -17.72
CA SER A 36 16.12 4.46 -18.80
C SER A 36 15.58 3.07 -18.48
N GLY A 37 15.46 2.72 -17.19
CA GLY A 37 15.11 1.37 -16.75
C GLY A 37 16.31 0.44 -16.63
N LYS A 38 17.54 0.94 -16.82
CA LYS A 38 18.79 0.20 -16.85
C LYS A 38 19.85 0.92 -16.03
N VAL A 39 20.70 0.18 -15.33
CA VAL A 39 21.83 0.72 -14.57
C VAL A 39 23.03 -0.22 -14.68
N ASN A 40 24.24 0.32 -14.71
CA ASN A 40 25.45 -0.48 -14.60
C ASN A 40 25.49 -1.17 -13.22
N SER A 41 25.74 -2.47 -13.20
CA SER A 41 25.64 -3.28 -11.98
C SER A 41 26.74 -2.95 -10.96
N GLN A 42 27.93 -2.58 -11.42
CA GLN A 42 29.07 -2.24 -10.58
C GLN A 42 28.90 -0.86 -9.96
N GLU A 43 28.64 0.16 -10.79
CA GLU A 43 28.41 1.53 -10.33
C GLU A 43 27.23 1.61 -9.34
N PHE A 44 26.16 0.84 -9.60
CA PHE A 44 25.02 0.81 -8.70
C PHE A 44 25.37 0.16 -7.35
N LYS A 45 26.20 -0.90 -7.31
CA LYS A 45 26.67 -1.49 -6.06
C LYS A 45 27.54 -0.52 -5.26
N GLU A 46 28.45 0.18 -5.93
CA GLU A 46 29.29 1.21 -5.31
C GLU A 46 28.45 2.36 -4.74
N TYR A 47 27.42 2.80 -5.48
CA TYR A 47 26.44 3.76 -4.99
C TYR A 47 25.74 3.28 -3.72
N LEU A 48 25.26 2.03 -3.67
CA LEU A 48 24.62 1.49 -2.46
C LEU A 48 25.57 1.44 -1.26
N ILE A 49 26.84 1.08 -1.48
CA ILE A 49 27.87 1.09 -0.45
C ILE A 49 28.12 2.53 0.05
N SER A 50 28.19 3.51 -0.86
CA SER A 50 28.37 4.93 -0.51
C SER A 50 27.21 5.49 0.34
N LEU A 51 26.01 4.92 0.23
CA LEU A 51 24.86 5.25 1.08
C LEU A 51 24.93 4.61 2.48
N GLY A 52 25.97 3.83 2.77
CA GLY A 52 26.16 3.13 4.04
C GLY A 52 25.41 1.80 4.13
N ILE A 53 25.01 1.20 3.01
CA ILE A 53 24.40 -0.14 3.00
C ILE A 53 25.52 -1.18 3.08
N SER A 54 25.52 -2.00 4.14
CA SER A 54 26.46 -3.13 4.27
C SER A 54 26.36 -4.07 3.06
N SER A 55 27.49 -4.62 2.59
CA SER A 55 27.52 -5.56 1.46
C SER A 55 26.56 -6.74 1.64
N SER A 56 26.49 -7.33 2.84
CA SER A 56 25.54 -8.42 3.14
C SER A 56 24.08 -8.02 2.88
N THR A 57 23.66 -6.84 3.37
CA THR A 57 22.31 -6.33 3.12
C THR A 57 22.06 -6.05 1.64
N MET A 58 23.04 -5.45 0.96
CA MET A 58 22.98 -5.18 -0.48
C MET A 58 22.76 -6.46 -1.28
N TYR A 59 23.62 -7.47 -1.14
CA TYR A 59 23.50 -8.74 -1.87
C TYR A 59 22.20 -9.47 -1.53
N ARG A 60 21.76 -9.43 -0.27
CA ARG A 60 20.46 -9.97 0.12
C ARG A 60 19.30 -9.27 -0.61
N TRP A 61 19.32 -7.94 -0.70
CA TRP A 61 18.28 -7.19 -1.41
C TRP A 61 18.30 -7.46 -2.91
N ILE A 62 19.49 -7.52 -3.53
CA ILE A 62 19.68 -7.87 -4.94
C ILE A 62 19.12 -9.28 -5.22
N GLY A 63 19.52 -10.27 -4.42
CA GLY A 63 19.04 -11.65 -4.57
C GLY A 63 17.53 -11.76 -4.39
N GLN A 64 16.95 -11.02 -3.44
CA GLN A 64 15.49 -10.95 -3.30
C GLN A 64 14.82 -10.34 -4.53
N ALA A 65 15.38 -9.25 -5.08
CA ALA A 65 14.82 -8.56 -6.24
C ALA A 65 14.89 -9.39 -7.52
N LEU A 66 15.99 -10.12 -7.74
CA LEU A 66 16.13 -11.08 -8.83
C LEU A 66 15.13 -12.23 -8.68
N LYS A 67 15.00 -12.80 -7.47
CA LYS A 67 14.08 -13.92 -7.20
C LYS A 67 12.61 -13.59 -7.51
N ILE A 68 12.19 -12.36 -7.28
CA ILE A 68 10.82 -11.92 -7.56
C ILE A 68 10.67 -11.18 -8.90
N SER A 69 11.73 -11.16 -9.71
CA SER A 69 11.76 -10.53 -11.04
C SER A 69 11.44 -9.04 -11.04
N LEU A 70 11.74 -8.32 -9.94
CA LEU A 70 11.74 -6.85 -9.92
C LEU A 70 12.92 -6.28 -10.70
N ILE A 71 14.01 -7.05 -10.75
CA ILE A 71 15.17 -6.75 -11.56
C ILE A 71 15.57 -8.00 -12.35
N SER A 72 16.27 -7.80 -13.47
CA SER A 72 16.96 -8.84 -14.23
C SER A 72 18.38 -8.40 -14.53
N GLU A 73 19.29 -9.36 -14.62
CA GLU A 73 20.70 -9.12 -14.96
C GLU A 73 20.96 -9.55 -16.39
N ASN A 74 21.62 -8.68 -17.16
CA ASN A 74 22.08 -9.00 -18.51
C ASN A 74 23.57 -9.37 -18.50
N LYS A 75 24.01 -10.07 -19.56
CA LYS A 75 25.42 -10.51 -19.72
C LYS A 75 26.44 -9.37 -19.74
N ILE A 76 26.01 -8.12 -19.95
CA ILE A 76 26.86 -6.92 -20.07
C ILE A 76 26.94 -6.16 -18.74
N ASN A 77 26.92 -6.85 -17.59
CA ASN A 77 26.97 -6.21 -16.26
C ASN A 77 25.94 -5.09 -16.06
N GLU A 78 24.71 -5.28 -16.55
CA GLU A 78 23.62 -4.32 -16.40
C GLU A 78 22.47 -4.92 -15.61
N TYR A 79 21.94 -4.15 -14.67
CA TYR A 79 20.65 -4.43 -14.05
C TYR A 79 19.53 -3.67 -14.76
N HIS A 80 18.50 -4.41 -15.14
CA HIS A 80 17.25 -3.87 -15.67
C HIS A 80 16.21 -3.94 -14.57
N TYR A 81 15.53 -2.84 -14.27
CA TYR A 81 14.46 -2.84 -13.29
C TYR A 81 13.10 -2.65 -13.96
N VAL A 82 12.07 -3.28 -13.38
CA VAL A 82 10.73 -3.24 -13.99
C VAL A 82 10.07 -1.86 -13.83
N LYS A 83 9.21 -1.49 -14.79
CA LYS A 83 8.38 -0.29 -14.70
C LYS A 83 7.37 -0.39 -13.54
N LEU A 84 6.86 0.76 -13.09
CA LEU A 84 5.92 0.87 -11.96
C LEU A 84 4.71 -0.06 -12.06
N ALA A 85 4.07 -0.18 -13.23
CA ALA A 85 2.91 -1.06 -13.41
C ALA A 85 3.26 -2.53 -13.15
N LYS A 86 4.35 -3.02 -13.78
CA LYS A 86 4.84 -4.39 -13.59
C LYS A 86 5.31 -4.62 -12.15
N CYS A 87 5.94 -3.64 -11.51
CA CYS A 87 6.28 -3.68 -10.10
C CYS A 87 5.03 -3.88 -9.23
N ALA A 88 3.97 -3.10 -9.45
CA ALA A 88 2.73 -3.20 -8.71
C ALA A 88 2.06 -4.58 -8.87
N LEU A 89 2.05 -5.12 -10.09
CA LEU A 89 1.52 -6.46 -10.37
C LEU A 89 2.33 -7.55 -9.66
N ILE A 90 3.67 -7.49 -9.71
CA ILE A 90 4.56 -8.45 -9.02
C ILE A 90 4.35 -8.44 -7.50
N ILE A 91 4.15 -7.25 -6.92
CA ILE A 91 3.90 -7.08 -5.48
C ILE A 91 2.45 -7.43 -5.09
N GLY A 92 1.52 -7.47 -6.06
CA GLY A 92 0.11 -7.76 -5.83
C GLY A 92 -0.67 -6.55 -5.34
N VAL A 93 -0.42 -5.38 -5.91
CA VAL A 93 -1.16 -4.13 -5.64
C VAL A 93 -1.99 -3.76 -6.86
N SER A 94 -3.31 -3.67 -6.67
CA SER A 94 -4.27 -3.34 -7.74
C SER A 94 -4.40 -1.85 -8.02
N LYS A 95 -4.05 -1.00 -7.05
CA LYS A 95 -4.16 0.45 -7.15
C LYS A 95 -2.91 1.13 -6.65
N VAL A 96 -2.27 1.90 -7.53
CA VAL A 96 -1.09 2.71 -7.21
C VAL A 96 -1.52 4.16 -7.04
N SER A 97 -1.18 4.73 -5.89
CA SER A 97 -1.45 6.10 -5.52
C SER A 97 -0.28 7.01 -5.91
N PHE A 98 -0.26 8.24 -5.41
CA PHE A 98 0.85 9.15 -5.66
C PHE A 98 2.09 8.76 -4.87
N SER A 99 3.25 9.02 -5.47
CA SER A 99 4.53 8.87 -4.81
C SER A 99 4.70 9.94 -3.73
N VAL A 100 5.42 9.61 -2.67
CA VAL A 100 5.69 10.46 -1.51
C VAL A 100 7.20 10.62 -1.35
N ASP A 101 7.66 11.85 -1.19
CA ASP A 101 9.07 12.14 -0.99
C ASP A 101 9.47 11.80 0.46
N VAL A 102 10.53 11.01 0.59
CA VAL A 102 11.08 10.55 1.85
C VAL A 102 12.58 10.86 1.93
N PRO A 103 13.13 11.21 3.10
CA PRO A 103 14.57 11.33 3.29
C PRO A 103 15.28 9.98 3.06
N LEU A 104 16.27 9.96 2.17
CA LEU A 104 16.95 8.74 1.74
C LEU A 104 17.66 8.04 2.91
N ASP A 105 18.33 8.83 3.75
CA ASP A 105 19.01 8.37 4.96
C ASP A 105 18.06 7.63 5.94
N LYS A 106 16.81 8.10 6.06
CA LYS A 106 15.79 7.49 6.93
C LYS A 106 15.19 6.22 6.33
N LEU A 107 15.20 6.07 5.00
CA LEU A 107 14.68 4.89 4.32
C LEU A 107 15.62 3.68 4.43
N ILE A 108 16.92 3.92 4.54
CA ILE A 108 17.94 2.88 4.56
C ILE A 108 18.24 2.41 5.99
N LYS A 109 18.10 3.29 6.98
CA LYS A 109 18.41 3.01 8.39
C LYS A 109 17.29 2.24 9.10
N LYS A 110 17.60 1.75 10.31
CA LYS A 110 16.62 1.14 11.21
C LYS A 110 15.46 2.11 11.46
N GLY A 111 14.23 1.59 11.50
CA GLY A 111 13.02 2.41 11.68
C GLY A 111 12.38 2.89 10.39
N TRP A 112 12.94 2.54 9.22
CA TRP A 112 12.38 2.90 7.91
C TRP A 112 10.90 2.49 7.72
N ARG A 113 10.43 1.41 8.37
CA ARG A 113 9.02 0.99 8.33
C ARG A 113 8.09 2.06 8.89
N SER A 114 8.50 2.75 9.95
CA SER A 114 7.75 3.87 10.53
C SER A 114 7.65 5.02 9.54
N ILE A 115 8.74 5.29 8.81
CA ILE A 115 8.78 6.32 7.76
C ILE A 115 7.82 5.97 6.62
N VAL A 116 7.87 4.73 6.13
CA VAL A 116 6.93 4.23 5.10
C VAL A 116 5.49 4.32 5.58
N TRP A 117 5.22 3.97 6.83
CA TRP A 117 3.89 4.09 7.43
C TRP A 117 3.41 5.53 7.48
N GLY A 118 4.24 6.47 7.95
CA GLY A 118 3.90 7.89 7.93
C GLY A 118 3.65 8.41 6.50
N ALA A 119 4.46 7.99 5.54
CA ALA A 119 4.27 8.30 4.12
C ALA A 119 2.95 7.73 3.58
N TYR A 120 2.56 6.52 3.96
CA TYR A 120 1.27 5.94 3.58
C TYR A 120 0.10 6.70 4.18
N LEU A 121 0.19 7.10 5.46
CA LEU A 121 -0.85 7.90 6.09
C LEU A 121 -1.04 9.26 5.42
N SER A 122 0.01 9.82 4.81
CA SER A 122 -0.08 11.05 4.01
C SER A 122 -0.98 10.93 2.77
N GLN A 123 -1.28 9.71 2.33
CA GLN A 123 -2.16 9.45 1.20
C GLN A 123 -3.64 9.75 1.50
N PHE A 124 -4.01 9.70 2.78
CA PHE A 124 -5.38 9.93 3.22
C PHE A 124 -5.60 11.40 3.59
N LYS A 125 -6.52 12.06 2.88
CA LYS A 125 -6.96 13.43 3.19
C LYS A 125 -8.13 13.49 4.18
N ARG A 126 -8.85 12.38 4.34
CA ARG A 126 -10.06 12.27 5.16
C ARG A 126 -9.76 11.47 6.43
N GLN A 127 -10.70 11.54 7.36
CA GLN A 127 -10.73 10.67 8.53
C GLN A 127 -10.63 9.20 8.13
N ILE A 128 -9.76 8.45 8.81
CA ILE A 128 -9.62 7.01 8.61
C ILE A 128 -9.41 6.32 9.95
N SER A 129 -10.22 5.31 10.22
CA SER A 129 -10.15 4.50 11.43
C SER A 129 -8.95 3.54 11.37
N ARG A 130 -8.49 3.07 12.53
CA ARG A 130 -7.40 2.07 12.58
C ARG A 130 -7.87 0.71 12.07
N GLU A 131 -9.16 0.45 12.20
CA GLU A 131 -9.91 -0.68 11.65
C GLU A 131 -9.83 -0.69 10.13
N ALA A 132 -10.20 0.40 9.47
CA ALA A 132 -10.11 0.52 8.02
C ALA A 132 -8.65 0.41 7.55
N LEU A 133 -7.68 0.96 8.29
CA LEU A 133 -6.27 0.77 8.00
C LEU A 133 -5.83 -0.69 8.12
N PHE A 134 -6.37 -1.44 9.09
CA PHE A 134 -6.12 -2.86 9.23
C PHE A 134 -6.70 -3.65 8.05
N GLU A 135 -7.93 -3.35 7.62
CA GLU A 135 -8.52 -3.99 6.43
C GLU A 135 -7.69 -3.75 5.17
N LEU A 136 -7.19 -2.51 4.98
CA LEU A 136 -6.40 -2.14 3.81
C LEU A 136 -4.98 -2.74 3.83
N THR A 137 -4.35 -2.83 4.99
CA THR A 137 -2.91 -3.14 5.09
C THR A 137 -2.60 -4.49 5.73
N GLY A 138 -3.54 -5.04 6.50
CA GLY A 138 -3.34 -6.17 7.39
C GLY A 138 -2.51 -5.88 8.65
N ILE A 139 -2.13 -4.62 8.90
CA ILE A 139 -1.27 -4.26 10.04
C ILE A 139 -2.12 -4.03 11.28
N GLN A 140 -1.89 -4.82 12.33
CA GLN A 140 -2.63 -4.75 13.60
C GLN A 140 -2.51 -3.39 14.29
N ARG A 141 -3.55 -2.99 15.04
CA ARG A 141 -3.62 -1.67 15.69
C ARG A 141 -2.42 -1.35 16.59
N GLN A 142 -1.91 -2.32 17.34
CA GLN A 142 -0.75 -2.13 18.21
C GLN A 142 0.50 -1.81 17.39
N THR A 143 0.74 -2.56 16.31
CA THR A 143 1.82 -2.31 15.35
C THR A 143 1.67 -0.95 14.67
N GLN A 144 0.44 -0.56 14.29
CA GLN A 144 0.19 0.79 13.76
C GLN A 144 0.64 1.87 14.76
N ARG A 145 0.28 1.75 16.05
CA ARG A 145 0.72 2.70 17.09
C ARG A 145 2.23 2.74 17.24
N GLN A 146 2.89 1.58 17.23
CA GLN A 146 4.35 1.52 17.32
C GLN A 146 5.03 2.20 16.13
N LEU A 147 4.50 2.01 14.91
CA LEU A 147 5.00 2.69 13.71
C LEU A 147 4.79 4.20 13.78
N GLU A 148 3.63 4.64 14.30
CA GLU A 148 3.33 6.06 14.52
C GLU A 148 4.28 6.69 15.57
N ILE A 149 4.58 5.98 16.66
CA ILE A 149 5.51 6.42 17.72
C ILE A 149 6.95 6.47 17.21
N GLY A 150 7.36 5.49 16.40
CA GLY A 150 8.71 5.38 15.87
C GLY A 150 9.07 6.40 14.79
N LEU A 151 8.18 7.33 14.45
CA LEU A 151 8.48 8.43 13.55
C LEU A 151 9.43 9.45 14.20
N PRO A 152 10.41 9.99 13.46
CA PRO A 152 11.22 11.12 13.92
C PRO A 152 10.36 12.31 14.34
N LYS A 153 10.85 13.12 15.29
CA LYS A 153 10.12 14.30 15.82
C LYS A 153 9.60 15.22 14.70
N GLU A 154 10.41 15.46 13.68
CA GLU A 154 10.09 16.29 12.51
C GLU A 154 8.94 15.71 11.66
N LEU A 155 8.77 14.39 11.62
CA LEU A 155 7.77 13.71 10.79
C LEU A 155 6.57 13.18 11.59
N LYS A 156 6.43 13.60 12.85
CA LYS A 156 5.34 13.16 13.73
C LYS A 156 3.97 13.50 13.14
N ILE A 157 3.03 12.57 13.34
CA ILE A 157 1.65 12.70 12.92
C ILE A 157 0.92 13.61 13.91
N LYS A 158 0.19 14.59 13.38
CA LYS A 158 -0.74 15.42 14.14
C LYS A 158 -2.15 14.84 14.00
N TYR A 159 -2.77 14.49 15.13
CA TYR A 159 -4.14 13.98 15.16
C TYR A 159 -5.11 15.14 15.36
N ILE A 160 -6.06 15.27 14.45
CA ILE A 160 -7.18 16.18 14.60
C ILE A 160 -8.38 15.35 15.01
N LYS A 161 -8.90 15.67 16.20
CA LYS A 161 -10.11 15.04 16.73
C LYS A 161 -11.31 15.55 15.92
N ASN A 162 -12.13 14.63 15.45
CA ASN A 162 -13.36 14.92 14.72
C ASN A 162 -14.56 14.46 15.54
N TYR A 163 -15.61 15.28 15.52
CA TYR A 163 -16.88 15.05 16.21
C TYR A 163 -18.02 15.31 15.24
N LEU A 164 -19.10 14.56 15.36
CA LEU A 164 -20.36 14.80 14.67
C LEU A 164 -21.34 15.31 15.71
N ASP A 165 -21.90 16.49 15.48
CA ASP A 165 -23.01 17.01 16.29
C ASP A 165 -24.25 16.17 15.97
N GLU A 166 -24.90 15.66 16.99
CA GLU A 166 -26.16 14.92 16.86
C GLU A 166 -27.22 15.79 17.52
N ASP A 167 -28.23 16.23 16.76
CA ASP A 167 -29.35 17.03 17.26
C ASP A 167 -30.27 16.15 18.12
N VAL A 168 -29.77 15.71 19.27
CA VAL A 168 -30.46 14.83 20.23
C VAL A 168 -30.63 15.61 21.53
N THR A 169 -31.87 15.74 21.98
CA THR A 169 -32.26 16.36 23.24
C THR A 169 -31.69 15.59 24.45
N GLU A 170 -31.35 16.31 25.53
CA GLU A 170 -30.69 15.77 26.74
C GLU A 170 -31.40 14.52 27.32
N ASP A 171 -32.73 14.47 27.24
CA ASP A 171 -33.59 13.39 27.76
C ASP A 171 -33.32 12.01 27.12
N HIS A 172 -32.64 11.96 25.98
CA HIS A 172 -32.33 10.72 25.28
C HIS A 172 -30.83 10.36 25.28
N SER A 173 -30.02 11.12 26.01
CA SER A 173 -28.56 10.96 26.04
C SER A 173 -28.09 9.59 26.53
N GLU A 174 -28.70 9.04 27.59
CA GLU A 174 -28.35 7.71 28.13
C GLU A 174 -28.71 6.57 27.16
N ALA A 175 -29.91 6.61 26.59
CA ALA A 175 -30.36 5.63 25.59
C ALA A 175 -29.47 5.67 24.33
N TYR A 176 -29.11 6.88 23.91
CA TYR A 176 -28.23 7.11 22.76
C TYR A 176 -26.79 6.61 23.01
N GLN A 177 -26.23 6.86 24.20
CA GLN A 177 -24.92 6.33 24.59
C GLN A 177 -24.89 4.79 24.63
N LYS A 178 -25.97 4.18 25.12
CA LYS A 178 -26.12 2.72 25.17
C LYS A 178 -26.25 2.10 23.77
N HIS A 179 -27.00 2.75 22.87
CA HIS A 179 -27.17 2.29 21.48
C HIS A 179 -25.90 2.44 20.63
N HIS A 180 -25.11 3.50 20.84
CA HIS A 180 -23.88 3.75 20.10
C HIS A 180 -22.59 3.27 20.80
N GLY A 181 -22.72 2.48 21.88
CA GLY A 181 -21.61 1.79 22.54
C GLY A 181 -20.56 2.74 23.12
N GLY A 182 -20.97 3.83 23.76
CA GLY A 182 -20.07 4.77 24.45
C GLY A 182 -19.25 5.70 23.53
N LYS A 183 -19.63 5.83 22.25
CA LYS A 183 -19.00 6.78 21.31
C LYS A 183 -19.62 8.17 21.32
N ALA A 184 -20.74 8.33 22.02
CA ALA A 184 -21.38 9.62 22.24
C ALA A 184 -20.82 10.24 23.52
N ILE A 185 -20.41 11.51 23.45
CA ILE A 185 -19.79 12.28 24.53
C ILE A 185 -20.54 13.61 24.58
N VAL A 186 -20.83 14.12 25.77
CA VAL A 186 -21.37 15.47 25.93
C VAL A 186 -20.20 16.46 25.93
N ILE A 187 -20.20 17.41 25.00
CA ILE A 187 -19.22 18.51 24.93
C ILE A 187 -20.00 19.82 24.83
N ASN A 188 -19.81 20.74 25.78
CA ASN A 188 -20.49 22.03 25.83
C ASN A 188 -22.02 21.89 25.68
N GLU A 189 -22.64 21.03 26.50
CA GLU A 189 -24.11 20.78 26.52
C GLU A 189 -24.67 20.17 25.22
N ARG A 190 -23.81 19.71 24.31
CA ARG A 190 -24.22 19.02 23.08
C ARG A 190 -23.78 17.58 23.07
N LEU A 191 -24.69 16.69 22.66
CA LEU A 191 -24.38 15.28 22.47
C LEU A 191 -23.65 15.11 21.14
N VAL A 192 -22.35 14.84 21.20
CA VAL A 192 -21.52 14.67 20.01
C VAL A 192 -21.02 13.23 19.89
N ARG A 193 -21.03 12.68 18.68
CA ARG A 193 -20.44 11.38 18.39
C ARG A 193 -18.99 11.50 17.97
N ARG A 194 -18.12 10.71 18.59
CA ARG A 194 -16.69 10.67 18.26
C ARG A 194 -16.46 9.98 16.92
N LEU A 195 -15.96 10.74 15.94
CA LEU A 195 -15.54 10.22 14.64
C LEU A 195 -14.04 9.83 14.65
N PRO A 196 -13.57 9.01 13.69
CA PRO A 196 -12.15 8.72 13.55
C PRO A 196 -11.31 9.98 13.32
N ASP A 197 -10.05 9.96 13.77
CA ASP A 197 -9.16 11.10 13.63
C ASP A 197 -8.72 11.35 12.19
N THR A 198 -8.58 12.62 11.85
CA THR A 198 -7.84 13.03 10.67
C THR A 198 -6.36 13.05 11.03
N LYS A 199 -5.55 12.30 10.30
CA LYS A 199 -4.10 12.21 10.50
C LYS A 199 -3.39 13.18 9.56
N LYS A 200 -2.88 14.30 10.08
CA LYS A 200 -2.05 15.23 9.30
C LYS A 200 -0.57 14.84 9.42
N THR A 201 0.10 14.72 8.28
CA THR A 201 1.52 14.36 8.19
C THR A 201 2.30 15.44 7.45
N GLN A 202 3.62 15.50 7.64
CA GLN A 202 4.50 16.48 6.97
C GLN A 202 5.06 15.98 5.64
N PHE A 203 4.76 14.74 5.25
CA PHE A 203 5.25 14.15 4.02
C PHE A 203 4.65 14.88 2.80
N LYS A 204 5.51 15.14 1.80
CA LYS A 204 5.12 15.83 0.57
C LYS A 204 4.92 14.84 -0.56
N ARG A 205 3.95 15.14 -1.44
CA ARG A 205 3.76 14.39 -2.68
C ARG A 205 4.97 14.61 -3.57
N SER A 206 5.54 13.53 -4.09
CA SER A 206 6.55 13.61 -5.12
C SER A 206 5.90 14.02 -6.44
N ARG A 207 6.54 14.92 -7.20
CA ARG A 207 6.13 15.25 -8.58
C ARG A 207 6.40 14.10 -9.56
N LYS A 208 7.16 13.09 -9.14
CA LYS A 208 7.67 12.01 -9.99
C LYS A 208 6.62 10.90 -10.17
N GLY A 209 6.15 10.70 -11.40
CA GLY A 209 5.49 9.46 -11.79
C GLY A 209 4.48 9.57 -12.93
N ARG A 210 4.55 8.64 -13.89
CA ARG A 210 3.50 8.42 -14.89
C ARG A 210 2.37 7.56 -14.31
N ILE A 211 1.82 7.98 -13.17
CA ILE A 211 0.88 7.18 -12.35
C ILE A 211 -0.37 6.82 -13.15
N ARG A 212 -0.96 7.76 -13.90
CA ARG A 212 -2.13 7.50 -14.74
C ARG A 212 -1.86 6.39 -15.77
N LYS A 213 -0.69 6.44 -16.42
CA LYS A 213 -0.26 5.42 -17.36
C LYS A 213 -0.07 4.07 -16.67
N ALA A 214 0.63 4.05 -15.53
CA ALA A 214 0.85 2.83 -14.77
C ALA A 214 -0.48 2.20 -14.29
N GLN A 215 -1.41 3.00 -13.78
CA GLN A 215 -2.73 2.50 -13.37
C GLN A 215 -3.54 2.00 -14.57
N SER A 216 -3.44 2.64 -15.73
CA SER A 216 -4.07 2.16 -16.96
C SER A 216 -3.54 0.79 -17.37
N GLU A 217 -2.22 0.58 -17.31
CA GLU A 217 -1.57 -0.71 -17.59
C GLU A 217 -2.00 -1.78 -16.58
N ILE A 218 -2.04 -1.46 -15.29
CA ILE A 218 -2.52 -2.39 -14.24
C ILE A 218 -3.98 -2.78 -14.50
N ASN A 219 -4.85 -1.80 -14.74
CA ASN A 219 -6.27 -2.05 -14.99
C ASN A 219 -6.48 -2.91 -16.24
N LEU A 220 -5.65 -2.74 -17.27
CA LEU A 220 -5.69 -3.55 -18.47
C LEU A 220 -5.37 -5.01 -18.14
N VAL A 221 -4.28 -5.28 -17.44
CA VAL A 221 -3.90 -6.65 -17.03
C VAL A 221 -4.95 -7.28 -16.14
N LEU A 222 -5.47 -6.56 -15.14
CA LEU A 222 -6.52 -7.06 -14.25
C LEU A 222 -7.82 -7.36 -15.01
N LYS A 223 -8.19 -6.53 -15.99
CA LYS A 223 -9.34 -6.79 -16.87
C LYS A 223 -9.13 -8.03 -17.73
N TYR A 224 -7.92 -8.27 -18.24
CA TYR A 224 -7.61 -9.48 -19.00
C TYR A 224 -7.62 -10.73 -18.13
N GLN A 225 -7.12 -10.67 -16.89
CA GLN A 225 -7.20 -11.79 -15.95
C GLN A 225 -8.65 -12.13 -15.61
N GLN A 226 -9.47 -11.14 -15.27
CA GLN A 226 -10.92 -11.32 -15.07
C GLN A 226 -11.66 -11.72 -16.36
N GLY A 227 -11.14 -11.29 -17.51
CA GLY A 227 -11.68 -11.59 -18.84
C GLY A 227 -11.36 -13.00 -19.31
N ALA A 228 -10.21 -13.57 -18.92
CA ALA A 228 -9.84 -14.96 -19.16
C ALA A 228 -10.74 -15.89 -18.35
N ASP A 229 -11.00 -15.57 -17.08
CA ASP A 229 -12.01 -16.26 -16.26
C ASP A 229 -13.40 -16.20 -16.92
N ARG A 230 -13.78 -15.03 -17.47
CA ARG A 230 -15.03 -14.86 -18.22
C ARG A 230 -15.05 -15.53 -19.60
N MET A 231 -13.88 -15.75 -20.22
CA MET A 231 -13.75 -16.48 -21.49
C MET A 231 -13.95 -17.98 -21.26
N ILE A 232 -13.42 -18.49 -20.13
CA ILE A 232 -13.69 -19.84 -19.64
C ILE A 232 -15.19 -19.98 -19.35
N GLU A 233 -15.83 -19.02 -18.66
CA GLU A 233 -17.29 -19.04 -18.48
C GLU A 233 -18.09 -18.97 -19.80
N LYS A 234 -17.59 -18.25 -20.81
CA LYS A 234 -18.19 -18.22 -22.16
C LYS A 234 -18.06 -19.54 -22.92
N LEU A 235 -16.99 -20.29 -22.68
CA LEU A 235 -16.81 -21.63 -23.25
C LEU A 235 -17.83 -22.62 -22.67
N PHE A 236 -18.24 -22.45 -21.41
CA PHE A 236 -19.26 -23.27 -20.76
C PHE A 236 -20.70 -22.76 -20.96
N TYR A 237 -20.89 -21.46 -21.20
CA TYR A 237 -22.19 -20.85 -21.41
C TYR A 237 -22.16 -19.92 -22.62
N GLY A 238 -22.85 -20.30 -23.70
CA GLY A 238 -22.84 -19.65 -25.02
C GLY A 238 -23.21 -18.15 -25.07
N SER A 239 -23.47 -17.49 -23.94
CA SER A 239 -23.51 -16.03 -23.84
C SER A 239 -23.04 -15.52 -22.47
N LEU A 240 -22.36 -14.37 -22.47
CA LEU A 240 -21.85 -13.69 -21.26
C LEU A 240 -22.98 -13.33 -20.27
N LYS A 241 -24.16 -13.01 -20.80
CA LYS A 241 -25.35 -12.66 -20.02
C LYS A 241 -25.92 -13.89 -19.31
N GLY A 242 -25.88 -15.07 -19.95
CA GLY A 242 -26.29 -16.34 -19.37
C GLY A 242 -25.35 -16.85 -18.27
N ALA A 243 -24.03 -16.69 -18.44
CA ALA A 243 -23.03 -17.02 -17.42
C ALA A 243 -23.25 -16.21 -16.12
N LEU A 244 -23.39 -14.89 -16.24
CA LEU A 244 -23.62 -13.98 -15.10
C LEU A 244 -24.96 -14.22 -14.38
N GLN A 245 -25.99 -14.67 -15.09
CA GLN A 245 -27.29 -14.98 -14.49
C GLN A 245 -27.25 -16.28 -13.67
N ARG A 246 -26.40 -17.25 -14.06
CA ARG A 246 -26.28 -18.55 -13.40
C ARG A 246 -25.23 -18.56 -12.28
N SER A 247 -24.12 -17.83 -12.40
CA SER A 247 -23.16 -17.67 -11.27
C SER A 247 -23.85 -17.01 -10.07
N ARG A 248 -24.66 -15.97 -10.32
CA ARG A 248 -25.50 -15.31 -9.30
C ARG A 248 -26.59 -16.21 -8.70
N LYS A 249 -26.94 -17.30 -9.38
CA LYS A 249 -27.90 -18.30 -8.90
C LYS A 249 -27.20 -19.32 -8.01
N HIS A 250 -25.98 -19.73 -8.37
CA HIS A 250 -25.11 -20.57 -7.54
C HIS A 250 -24.64 -19.87 -6.26
N ASP A 251 -24.26 -18.59 -6.32
CA ASP A 251 -23.86 -17.81 -5.13
C ASP A 251 -25.02 -17.57 -4.13
N ARG A 252 -26.26 -17.84 -4.53
CA ARG A 252 -27.45 -17.77 -3.64
C ARG A 252 -27.77 -19.10 -2.99
N ASP A 253 -27.26 -20.20 -3.53
CA ASP A 253 -27.51 -21.56 -3.07
C ASP A 253 -26.22 -22.16 -2.47
N ASP A 254 -25.59 -21.45 -1.53
CA ASP A 254 -24.53 -22.05 -0.70
C ASP A 254 -25.16 -22.91 0.41
N ILE A 255 -25.64 -24.09 0.00
CA ILE A 255 -25.39 -25.29 0.78
C ILE A 255 -23.88 -25.54 0.67
N LYS A 256 -23.17 -25.42 1.79
CA LYS A 256 -21.76 -25.77 1.93
C LYS A 256 -21.49 -27.11 1.21
N PRO A 257 -20.64 -27.17 0.18
CA PRO A 257 -20.13 -28.45 -0.25
C PRO A 257 -19.07 -28.87 0.76
N ASP A 258 -19.36 -29.97 1.47
CA ASP A 258 -18.39 -30.75 2.21
C ASP A 258 -17.17 -31.01 1.32
N ILE A 259 -16.01 -30.70 1.87
CA ILE A 259 -14.72 -31.02 1.29
C ILE A 259 -14.58 -32.55 1.36
N PHE A 260 -14.82 -33.23 0.24
CA PHE A 260 -14.35 -34.60 0.01
C PHE A 260 -13.23 -34.60 -1.06
N TYR A 261 -12.17 -35.31 -0.68
CA TYR A 261 -10.89 -35.61 -1.33
C TYR A 261 -10.88 -35.83 -2.85
N LEU A 262 -9.78 -35.42 -3.52
CA LEU A 262 -8.66 -36.30 -3.93
C LEU A 262 -7.53 -35.46 -4.57
#